data_AF-A0A158GBZ7-F1
#
_entry.id   AF-A0A158GBZ7-F1
#
_cell.length_a   1.000
_cell.length_b   1.000
_cell.length_c   1.000
_cell.angle_alpha   90.00
_cell.angle_beta   90.00
_cell.angle_gamma   90.00
#
_symmetry.space_group_name_H-M   'P 1'
#
loop_
_entity.id
_entity.type
_entity.pdbx_description
1 polymer ?
#
loop_
_entity_poly.entity_id
_entity_poly.type
_entity_poly.pdbx_seq_one_letter_code
_entity_poly.pdbx_strand_id
1 'polypeptide(L)'
;MFERLMQVNAASGESQEVLTARKVAAIVATLTDDTTGFSKFDHRTLPASFPIKLIGYMHGFSLMICAAWRVEESGVSSAAMRFAASCVFPLIEAHDMDRIVAHIDSATEFSVGREAGLADGESYVTTGRRGTALIDLLMDQHGGEAAPASALSPRESCTNVSA
;
A
#
# COMPACT_ATOMS: atom_id res chain seq x y z
N MET A 1 4.75 -18.40 -2.54
CA MET A 1 4.03 -17.38 -1.74
C MET A 1 2.74 -17.94 -1.16
N PHE A 2 1.81 -18.41 -2.00
CA PHE A 2 0.56 -19.05 -1.57
C PHE A 2 0.78 -20.18 -0.54
N GLU A 3 1.73 -21.09 -0.79
CA GLU A 3 2.07 -22.14 0.17
C GLU A 3 2.60 -21.61 1.50
N ARG A 4 3.32 -20.48 1.57
CA ARG A 4 3.78 -19.91 2.86
C ARG A 4 2.63 -19.37 3.70
N LEU A 5 1.63 -18.75 3.05
CA LEU A 5 0.42 -18.27 3.71
C LEU A 5 -0.48 -19.42 4.17
N MET A 6 -0.44 -20.55 3.45
CA MET A 6 -1.21 -21.75 3.74
C MET A 6 -0.49 -22.78 4.63
N GLN A 7 0.86 -22.74 4.72
CA GLN A 7 1.70 -23.72 5.43
C GLN A 7 1.60 -23.62 6.95
N VAL A 8 0.89 -22.62 7.49
CA VAL A 8 0.60 -22.54 8.93
C VAL A 8 -0.71 -23.27 9.29
N ASN A 9 -1.34 -23.95 8.33
CA ASN A 9 -2.52 -24.78 8.59
C ASN A 9 -2.14 -26.19 9.05
N ALA A 10 -1.93 -26.36 10.36
CA ALA A 10 -2.31 -27.59 11.09
C ALA A 10 -2.20 -27.46 12.63
N ALA A 11 -2.03 -26.27 13.21
CA ALA A 11 -2.13 -26.13 14.67
C ALA A 11 -3.62 -25.97 15.06
N SER A 12 -4.22 -27.00 15.64
CA SER A 12 -5.63 -26.98 16.05
C SER A 12 -5.82 -25.94 17.16
N GLY A 13 -6.30 -24.74 16.83
CA GLY A 13 -6.49 -23.65 17.81
C GLY A 13 -6.55 -22.23 17.26
N GLU A 14 -6.31 -21.99 15.97
CA GLU A 14 -6.42 -20.64 15.41
C GLU A 14 -7.88 -20.19 15.27
N SER A 15 -8.12 -18.89 15.53
CA SER A 15 -9.46 -18.30 15.37
C SER A 15 -9.85 -18.21 13.90
N GLN A 16 -11.16 -18.25 13.64
CA GLN A 16 -11.72 -18.11 12.30
C GLN A 16 -11.32 -16.78 11.63
N GLU A 17 -11.15 -15.72 12.43
CA GLU A 17 -10.68 -14.40 11.97
C GLU A 17 -9.28 -14.50 11.37
N VAL A 18 -8.35 -15.22 12.02
CA VAL A 18 -6.97 -15.39 11.54
C VAL A 18 -6.94 -16.20 10.25
N LEU A 19 -7.73 -17.28 10.18
CA LEU A 19 -7.84 -18.09 8.96
C LEU A 19 -8.42 -17.28 7.79
N THR A 20 -9.42 -16.44 8.07
CA THR A 20 -10.03 -15.55 7.07
C THR A 20 -9.03 -14.51 6.60
N ALA A 21 -8.31 -13.87 7.53
CA ALA A 21 -7.26 -12.90 7.23
C ALA A 21 -6.18 -13.48 6.32
N ARG A 22 -5.73 -14.72 6.55
CA ARG A 22 -4.75 -15.39 5.68
C ARG A 22 -5.26 -15.67 4.28
N LYS A 23 -6.54 -16.06 4.14
CA LYS A 23 -7.15 -16.27 2.81
C LYS A 23 -7.20 -14.96 2.02
N VAL A 24 -7.65 -13.88 2.66
CA VAL A 24 -7.66 -12.54 2.05
C VAL A 24 -6.23 -12.12 1.70
N ALA A 25 -5.28 -12.28 2.62
CA ALA A 25 -3.88 -11.97 2.41
C ALA A 25 -3.27 -12.73 1.23
N ALA A 26 -3.64 -13.99 1.02
CA ALA A 26 -3.15 -14.78 -0.11
C ALA A 26 -3.60 -14.21 -1.45
N ILE A 27 -4.85 -13.78 -1.56
CA ILE A 27 -5.36 -13.11 -2.77
C ILE A 27 -4.59 -11.80 -3.00
N VAL A 28 -4.52 -10.96 -1.97
CA VAL A 28 -3.89 -9.63 -2.06
C VAL A 28 -2.40 -9.76 -2.39
N ALA A 29 -1.67 -10.66 -1.74
CA ALA A 29 -0.25 -10.87 -1.96
C ALA A 29 0.03 -11.40 -3.37
N THR A 30 -0.75 -12.38 -3.86
CA THR A 30 -0.61 -12.89 -5.22
C THR A 30 -0.85 -11.80 -6.26
N LEU A 31 -1.95 -11.04 -6.15
CA LEU A 31 -2.26 -9.99 -7.12
C LEU A 31 -1.25 -8.83 -7.08
N THR A 32 -0.72 -8.54 -5.90
CA THR A 32 0.35 -7.54 -5.74
C THR A 32 1.65 -8.01 -6.37
N ASP A 33 2.11 -9.24 -6.05
CA ASP A 33 3.36 -9.81 -6.59
C ASP A 33 3.29 -10.02 -8.11
N ASP A 34 2.15 -10.45 -8.66
CA ASP A 34 1.96 -10.58 -10.11
C ASP A 34 2.00 -9.23 -10.86
N THR A 35 1.80 -8.12 -10.16
CA THR A 35 1.79 -6.77 -10.77
C THR A 35 3.18 -6.16 -10.74
N THR A 36 3.90 -6.38 -9.66
CA THR A 36 5.16 -5.70 -9.38
C THR A 36 6.36 -6.60 -9.62
N GLY A 37 6.19 -7.92 -9.56
CA GLY A 37 7.29 -8.87 -9.49
C GLY A 37 8.27 -8.50 -8.38
N PHE A 38 7.81 -8.13 -7.18
CA PHE A 38 8.65 -7.56 -6.10
C PHE A 38 9.87 -8.42 -5.74
N SER A 39 9.80 -9.74 -5.93
CA SER A 39 10.97 -10.63 -5.86
C SER A 39 12.15 -10.22 -6.79
N LYS A 40 11.91 -9.32 -7.75
CA LYS A 40 12.85 -8.79 -8.74
C LYS A 40 13.18 -7.30 -8.54
N PHE A 41 12.50 -6.60 -7.64
CA PHE A 41 12.76 -5.18 -7.37
C PHE A 41 13.80 -5.04 -6.26
N ASP A 42 14.87 -4.29 -6.52
CA ASP A 42 15.76 -3.86 -5.45
C ASP A 42 15.05 -2.82 -4.60
N HIS A 43 14.57 -3.22 -3.42
CA HIS A 43 13.87 -2.33 -2.49
C HIS A 43 14.70 -1.10 -2.08
N ARG A 44 16.02 -1.10 -2.30
CA ARG A 44 16.90 0.06 -2.11
C ARG A 44 16.71 1.16 -3.17
N THR A 45 16.09 0.82 -4.30
CA THR A 45 15.86 1.74 -5.44
C THR A 45 14.46 2.32 -5.48
N LEU A 46 13.55 1.80 -4.64
CA LEU A 46 12.19 2.33 -4.55
C LEU A 46 12.18 3.63 -3.71
N PRO A 47 11.30 4.60 -4.04
CA PRO A 47 11.12 5.79 -3.23
C PRO A 47 10.86 5.42 -1.76
N ALA A 48 11.41 6.20 -0.81
CA ALA A 48 11.28 5.91 0.62
C ALA A 48 9.82 5.81 1.10
N SER A 49 8.91 6.50 0.42
CA SER A 49 7.47 6.47 0.69
C SER A 49 6.74 5.26 0.09
N PHE A 50 7.36 4.55 -0.83
CA PHE A 50 6.72 3.47 -1.59
C PHE A 50 6.24 2.29 -0.71
N PRO A 51 7.01 1.81 0.28
CA PRO A 51 6.51 0.76 1.19
C PRO A 51 5.23 1.15 1.90
N ILE A 52 5.10 2.42 2.33
CA ILE A 52 3.90 2.94 3.00
C ILE A 52 2.71 2.99 2.03
N LYS A 53 2.92 3.46 0.79
CA LYS A 53 1.89 3.40 -0.26
C LYS A 53 1.44 1.96 -0.51
N LEU A 54 2.36 1.01 -0.60
CA LEU A 54 2.02 -0.38 -0.88
C LEU A 54 1.27 -1.04 0.28
N ILE A 55 1.64 -0.75 1.53
CA ILE A 55 0.92 -1.23 2.71
C ILE A 55 -0.50 -0.64 2.73
N GLY A 56 -0.65 0.64 2.38
CA GLY A 56 -1.96 1.28 2.15
C GLY A 56 -2.78 0.53 1.11
N TYR A 57 -2.18 0.24 -0.05
CA TYR A 57 -2.80 -0.50 -1.13
C TYR A 57 -3.31 -1.88 -0.67
N MET A 58 -2.48 -2.67 0.01
CA MET A 58 -2.88 -3.97 0.53
C MET A 58 -4.04 -3.86 1.53
N HIS A 59 -4.05 -2.81 2.36
CA HIS A 59 -5.15 -2.55 3.28
C HIS A 59 -6.46 -2.22 2.54
N GLY A 60 -6.43 -1.29 1.59
CA GLY A 60 -7.59 -0.93 0.77
C GLY A 60 -8.18 -2.12 0.02
N PHE A 61 -7.32 -2.94 -0.59
CA PHE A 61 -7.76 -4.15 -1.29
C PHE A 61 -8.40 -5.16 -0.33
N SER A 62 -7.75 -5.37 0.82
CA SER A 62 -8.27 -6.29 1.85
C SER A 62 -9.65 -5.86 2.36
N LEU A 63 -9.89 -4.55 2.52
CA LEU A 63 -11.20 -4.02 2.90
C LEU A 63 -12.29 -4.42 1.88
N MET A 64 -12.00 -4.31 0.58
CA MET A 64 -12.97 -4.67 -0.46
C MET A 64 -13.30 -6.16 -0.48
N ILE A 65 -12.30 -7.03 -0.32
CA ILE A 65 -12.56 -8.48 -0.23
C ILE A 65 -13.37 -8.80 1.03
N CYS A 66 -13.00 -8.23 2.18
CA CYS A 66 -13.72 -8.45 3.44
C CYS A 66 -15.18 -7.99 3.33
N ALA A 67 -15.43 -6.83 2.74
CA ALA A 67 -16.78 -6.32 2.49
C ALA A 67 -17.58 -7.24 1.56
N ALA A 68 -16.98 -7.70 0.46
CA ALA A 68 -17.62 -8.62 -0.49
C ALA A 68 -17.98 -9.97 0.16
N TRP A 69 -17.13 -10.45 1.08
CA TRP A 69 -17.33 -11.70 1.81
C TRP A 69 -18.17 -11.53 3.08
N ARG A 70 -18.62 -10.31 3.39
CA ARG A 70 -19.39 -9.97 4.60
C ARG A 70 -18.67 -10.38 5.89
N VAL A 71 -17.37 -10.12 5.95
CA VAL A 71 -16.58 -10.25 7.18
C VAL A 71 -16.88 -9.04 8.05
N GLU A 72 -17.46 -9.26 9.23
CA GLU A 72 -17.92 -8.19 10.13
C GLU A 72 -16.82 -7.77 11.11
N GLU A 73 -15.82 -8.62 11.33
CA GLU A 73 -14.73 -8.40 12.25
C GLU A 73 -13.73 -7.38 11.66
N SER A 74 -13.75 -6.16 12.20
CA SER A 74 -12.94 -5.04 11.72
C SER A 74 -11.42 -5.29 11.75
N GLY A 75 -10.96 -6.27 12.54
CA GLY A 75 -9.55 -6.66 12.64
C GLY A 75 -9.04 -7.48 11.45
N VAL A 76 -9.92 -8.11 10.66
CA VAL A 76 -9.53 -9.09 9.64
C VAL A 76 -8.82 -8.43 8.47
N SER A 77 -9.28 -7.28 7.98
CA SER A 77 -8.63 -6.54 6.90
C SER A 77 -7.23 -6.05 7.30
N SER A 78 -7.08 -5.58 8.54
CA SER A 78 -5.80 -5.16 9.10
C SER A 78 -4.83 -6.34 9.26
N ALA A 79 -5.32 -7.48 9.74
CA ALA A 79 -4.52 -8.71 9.83
C ALA A 79 -4.12 -9.24 8.45
N ALA A 80 -5.03 -9.21 7.47
CA ALA A 80 -4.77 -9.61 6.10
C ALA A 80 -3.69 -8.75 5.45
N MET A 81 -3.75 -7.43 5.63
CA MET A 81 -2.71 -6.51 5.19
C MET A 81 -1.35 -6.85 5.80
N ARG A 82 -1.27 -7.10 7.11
CA ARG A 82 0.00 -7.50 7.76
C ARG A 82 0.55 -8.79 7.15
N PHE A 83 -0.27 -9.82 7.00
CA PHE A 83 0.15 -11.09 6.40
C PHE A 83 0.61 -10.94 4.94
N ALA A 84 -0.12 -10.15 4.14
CA ALA A 84 0.23 -9.88 2.75
C ALA A 84 1.54 -9.12 2.63
N ALA A 85 1.73 -8.08 3.44
CA ALA A 85 2.94 -7.28 3.49
C ALA A 85 4.16 -8.12 3.88
N SER A 86 4.07 -8.98 4.89
CA SER A 86 5.16 -9.89 5.27
C SER A 86 5.54 -10.88 4.16
N CYS A 87 4.60 -11.19 3.25
CA CYS A 87 4.89 -12.06 2.11
C CYS A 87 5.55 -11.32 0.95
N VAL A 88 5.12 -10.09 0.70
CA VAL A 88 5.60 -9.26 -0.42
C VAL A 88 6.92 -8.56 -0.07
N PHE A 89 7.12 -8.23 1.20
CA PHE A 89 8.32 -7.62 1.75
C PHE A 89 8.99 -8.52 2.79
N PRO A 90 9.66 -9.61 2.37
CA PRO A 90 10.32 -10.52 3.31
C PRO A 90 11.48 -9.87 4.07
N LEU A 91 11.94 -8.69 3.64
CA LEU A 91 13.04 -7.93 4.25
C LEU A 91 12.57 -6.76 5.13
N ILE A 92 11.28 -6.44 5.16
CA ILE A 92 10.78 -5.50 6.17
C ILE A 92 10.69 -6.28 7.48
N GLU A 93 11.52 -5.90 8.45
CA GLU A 93 11.51 -6.51 9.76
C GLU A 93 10.13 -6.31 10.42
N ALA A 94 9.69 -7.28 11.23
CA ALA A 94 8.39 -7.19 11.91
C ALA A 94 8.23 -5.88 12.71
N HIS A 95 9.32 -5.37 13.28
CA HIS A 95 9.35 -4.11 14.02
C HIS A 95 9.04 -2.89 13.14
N ASP A 96 9.46 -2.90 11.87
CA ASP A 96 9.18 -1.83 10.92
C ASP A 96 7.73 -1.88 10.44
N MET A 97 7.17 -3.07 10.25
CA MET A 97 5.74 -3.24 9.97
C MET A 97 4.88 -2.69 11.11
N ASP A 98 5.22 -2.99 12.36
CA ASP A 98 4.48 -2.48 13.51
C ASP A 98 4.61 -0.96 13.65
N ARG A 99 5.78 -0.39 13.37
CA ARG A 99 5.97 1.06 13.31
C ARG A 99 5.14 1.71 12.21
N ILE A 100 5.12 1.13 11.01
CA ILE A 100 4.30 1.63 9.91
C ILE A 100 2.84 1.60 10.35
N VAL A 101 2.33 0.44 10.81
CA VAL A 101 0.95 0.27 11.25
C VAL A 101 0.57 1.19 12.42
N ALA A 102 1.49 1.53 13.31
CA ALA A 102 1.21 2.47 14.39
C ALA A 102 1.04 3.93 13.92
N HIS A 103 1.53 4.29 12.72
CA HIS A 103 1.53 5.66 12.21
C HIS A 103 0.71 5.84 10.90
N ILE A 104 0.13 4.76 10.36
CA ILE A 104 -0.56 4.77 9.05
C ILE A 104 -1.69 5.79 8.95
N ASP A 105 -2.45 6.00 10.02
CA ASP A 105 -3.63 6.87 9.99
C ASP A 105 -3.27 8.36 9.78
N SER A 106 -2.00 8.72 9.97
CA SER A 106 -1.47 10.07 9.76
C SER A 106 -0.65 10.22 8.47
N ALA A 107 -0.34 9.12 7.78
CA ALA A 107 0.51 9.14 6.60
C ALA A 107 -0.31 9.37 5.31
N THR A 108 0.00 10.45 4.59
CA THR A 108 -0.67 10.78 3.32
C THR A 108 -0.46 9.66 2.30
N GLU A 109 0.73 9.09 2.29
CA GLU A 109 1.14 8.02 1.38
C GLU A 109 0.38 6.73 1.63
N PHE A 110 0.04 6.46 2.90
CA PHE A 110 -0.83 5.32 3.22
C PHE A 110 -2.24 5.54 2.67
N SER A 111 -2.78 6.76 2.80
CA SER A 111 -4.12 7.08 2.29
C SER A 111 -4.18 6.99 0.76
N VAL A 112 -3.19 7.52 0.06
CA VAL A 112 -3.04 7.39 -1.40
C VAL A 112 -2.97 5.92 -1.82
N GLY A 113 -2.14 5.14 -1.11
CA GLY A 113 -2.09 3.69 -1.29
C GLY A 113 -3.45 3.03 -1.11
N ARG A 114 -4.13 3.34 0.00
CA ARG A 114 -5.42 2.77 0.37
C ARG A 114 -6.49 3.03 -0.68
N GLU A 115 -6.56 4.24 -1.23
CA GLU A 115 -7.51 4.59 -2.29
C GLU A 115 -7.27 3.77 -3.56
N ALA A 116 -6.02 3.62 -3.99
CA ALA A 116 -5.69 2.74 -5.11
C ALA A 116 -6.06 1.27 -4.83
N GLY A 117 -5.82 0.81 -3.60
CA GLY A 117 -6.20 -0.53 -3.15
C GLY A 117 -7.70 -0.77 -3.18
N LEU A 118 -8.49 0.22 -2.78
CA LEU A 118 -9.96 0.17 -2.86
C LEU A 118 -10.42 0.05 -4.31
N ALA A 119 -9.86 0.86 -5.22
CA ALA A 119 -10.22 0.84 -6.64
C ALA A 119 -9.91 -0.51 -7.30
N ASP A 120 -8.70 -1.04 -7.12
CA ASP A 120 -8.33 -2.34 -7.68
C ASP A 120 -9.09 -3.49 -7.01
N GLY A 121 -9.38 -3.37 -5.72
CA GLY A 121 -10.21 -4.32 -4.96
C GLY A 121 -11.66 -4.36 -5.46
N GLU A 122 -12.26 -3.22 -5.74
CA GLU A 122 -13.60 -3.12 -6.33
C GLU A 122 -13.65 -3.77 -7.72
N SER A 123 -12.65 -3.48 -8.57
CA SER A 123 -12.51 -4.12 -9.88
C SER A 123 -12.44 -5.63 -9.74
N TYR A 124 -11.62 -6.14 -8.80
CA TYR A 124 -11.48 -7.57 -8.57
C TYR A 124 -12.76 -8.22 -8.09
N VAL A 125 -13.45 -7.63 -7.12
CA VAL A 125 -14.72 -8.16 -6.61
C VAL A 125 -15.78 -8.19 -7.70
N THR A 126 -15.80 -7.18 -8.58
CA THR A 126 -16.83 -7.06 -9.62
C THR A 126 -16.55 -7.95 -10.83
N THR A 127 -15.30 -8.10 -11.24
CA THR A 127 -14.93 -8.71 -12.53
C THR A 127 -14.08 -9.97 -12.41
N GLY A 128 -13.60 -10.28 -11.22
CA GLY A 128 -12.58 -11.32 -10.97
C GLY A 128 -11.17 -10.92 -11.45
N ARG A 129 -10.98 -9.69 -11.93
CA ARG A 129 -9.70 -9.18 -12.45
C ARG A 129 -9.24 -7.98 -11.66
N ARG A 130 -7.93 -7.93 -11.36
CA ARG A 130 -7.30 -6.73 -10.77
C ARG A 130 -7.46 -5.53 -11.70
N GLY A 131 -7.50 -4.34 -11.11
CA GLY A 131 -7.38 -3.08 -11.85
C GLY A 131 -5.92 -2.71 -12.16
N THR A 132 -5.69 -1.43 -12.42
CA THR A 132 -4.38 -0.87 -12.81
C THR A 132 -3.83 0.14 -11.82
N ALA A 133 -4.55 0.47 -10.74
CA ALA A 133 -4.18 1.56 -9.84
C ALA A 133 -2.82 1.32 -9.15
N LEU A 134 -2.47 0.06 -8.86
CA LEU A 134 -1.12 -0.27 -8.38
C LEU A 134 -0.01 0.05 -9.39
N ILE A 135 -0.27 -0.14 -10.69
CA ILE A 135 0.69 0.19 -11.75
C ILE A 135 0.86 1.71 -11.81
N ASP A 136 -0.24 2.45 -11.72
CA ASP A 136 -0.20 3.91 -11.72
C ASP A 136 0.59 4.45 -10.52
N LEU A 137 0.43 3.85 -9.33
CA LEU A 137 1.25 4.16 -8.15
C LEU A 137 2.75 3.88 -8.34
N LEU A 138 3.10 2.84 -9.10
CA LEU A 138 4.50 2.50 -9.41
C LEU A 138 5.12 3.45 -10.43
N MET A 139 4.32 3.97 -11.36
CA MET A 139 4.74 4.87 -12.42
C MET A 139 4.80 6.34 -11.96
N ASP A 140 4.05 6.71 -10.91
CA ASP A 140 4.07 8.03 -10.27
C ASP A 140 5.33 8.24 -9.38
N GLN A 141 6.51 8.02 -9.95
CA GLN A 141 7.80 8.24 -9.28
C GLN A 141 8.22 9.72 -9.23
N HIS A 142 7.40 10.64 -9.77
CA HIS A 142 7.74 12.06 -9.90
C HIS A 142 6.97 13.01 -8.95
N GLY A 143 6.07 12.51 -8.12
CA GLY A 143 5.33 13.33 -7.16
C GLY A 143 6.11 13.64 -5.88
N GLY A 144 7.17 14.44 -5.96
CA GLY A 144 7.95 14.79 -4.77
C GLY A 144 9.15 15.73 -4.91
N GLU A 145 9.36 16.41 -6.04
CA GLU A 145 10.18 17.63 -6.02
C GLU A 145 9.24 18.79 -5.67
N ALA A 146 9.28 19.24 -4.42
CA ALA A 146 8.72 20.53 -4.07
C ALA A 146 9.39 21.58 -4.97
N ALA A 147 8.64 22.10 -5.95
CA ALA A 147 9.06 23.26 -6.71
C ALA A 147 9.48 24.36 -5.71
N PRO A 148 10.68 24.94 -5.81
CA PRO A 148 11.05 26.04 -4.93
C PRO A 148 10.13 27.22 -5.22
N ALA A 149 9.15 27.42 -4.34
CA ALA A 149 8.37 28.64 -4.26
C ALA A 149 9.31 29.77 -3.77
N SER A 150 10.06 30.36 -4.69
CA SER A 150 10.69 31.68 -4.54
C SER A 150 11.10 32.25 -5.90
N ALA A 151 10.13 32.37 -6.81
CA ALA A 151 10.18 33.40 -7.84
C ALA A 151 9.61 34.70 -7.26
N LEU A 152 10.32 35.29 -6.29
CA LEU A 152 10.13 36.69 -5.91
C LEU A 152 11.30 37.47 -6.51
N SER A 153 11.10 37.90 -7.75
CA SER A 153 11.93 38.90 -8.42
C SER A 153 11.74 40.24 -7.68
N PRO A 154 12.80 40.86 -7.12
CA PRO A 154 12.69 42.19 -6.56
C PRO A 154 12.56 43.19 -7.71
N ARG A 155 11.46 43.96 -7.67
CA ARG A 155 11.15 45.10 -8.53
C ARG A 155 12.39 45.96 -8.81
N GLU A 156 12.60 46.25 -10.09
CA GLU A 156 13.42 47.36 -10.56
C GLU A 156 12.85 48.67 -10.00
N SER A 157 13.60 49.32 -9.10
CA SER A 157 13.37 50.72 -8.75
C SER A 157 14.09 51.60 -9.77
N CYS A 158 13.35 52.07 -10.77
CA CYS A 158 13.77 53.20 -11.60
C CYS A 158 13.72 54.49 -10.74
N THR A 159 14.84 54.87 -10.13
CA THR A 159 15.07 56.24 -9.68
C THR A 159 15.77 57.00 -10.79
N ASN A 160 15.01 57.82 -11.52
CA ASN A 160 15.52 58.94 -12.31
C ASN A 160 14.46 60.03 -12.32
N VAL A 161 14.58 61.03 -11.43
CA VAL A 161 14.22 62.42 -11.74
C VAL A 161 15.18 63.32 -10.97
N SER A 162 16.13 63.91 -11.69
CA SER A 162 16.74 65.19 -11.33
C SER A 162 15.92 66.30 -11.97
N ALA A 163 15.64 67.35 -11.20
CA ALA A 163 15.40 68.72 -11.66
C ALA A 163 15.75 69.66 -10.50
#